data_AF-A0A851Q4B3-F1
#
_entry.id   AF-A0A851Q4B3-F1
#
_cell.length_a   1.000
_cell.length_b   1.000
_cell.length_c   1.000
_cell.angle_alpha   90.00
_cell.angle_beta   90.00
_cell.angle_gamma   90.00
#
_symmetry.space_group_name_H-M   'P 1'
#
loop_
_entity.id
_entity.type
_entity.pdbx_description
1 polymer ?
#
loop_
_entity_poly.entity_id
_entity_poly.type
_entity_poly.pdbx_seq_one_letter_code
_entity_poly.pdbx_strand_id
1 'polypeptide(L)'
;KIFQAVVSCVGRDGTIYIIPKSFEIELTKLMTEIQSNFKGLGLLEPYCWKKGEACVVRGSDTMWYRGKVVELGGSTLQVQYIDHGCIERIPQCHLYPTTLYTGIPPFCIPCQLYKTVPIGNIWQQDAVDCLQELLTNEEVEIHVQELPDNPWGKLSISLYFGGMSLTSFMAYQKYCVAEDCRDIPELELLGGDFPILPSYMLPPLPSPGDTFPVRVTHLVSPKEVYICLDPSKNLMKQSTTEGDANCDSESLDEALKWCNKSVECFPLLTHFRTEMPCLVEYQDGLWYRAKLLSVEEYDPVKILVQFVDYGSFSVVPTSRLRHIPYHLLKYPVQAVRALLAGFKPALYDKNVKRIPYSPEWSVEALWAMMECVEGKQLSASILALSPEVTISLYEDDQNLVHLKLIEMGLADLDE
;
A
#
# COMPACT_ATOMS: atom_id res chain seq x y z
N LYS A 1 23.22 1.71 4.71
CA LYS A 1 23.06 2.81 5.71
C LYS A 1 21.63 3.31 5.63
N ILE A 2 20.94 3.52 6.75
CA ILE A 2 19.54 3.96 6.77
C ILE A 2 19.45 5.35 7.41
N PHE A 3 18.67 6.26 6.85
CA PHE A 3 18.40 7.57 7.44
C PHE A 3 17.09 8.18 6.91
N GLN A 4 16.56 9.15 7.65
CA GLN A 4 15.36 9.90 7.29
C GLN A 4 15.72 11.14 6.48
N ALA A 5 14.95 11.44 5.44
CA ALA A 5 15.14 12.59 4.58
C ALA A 5 13.79 13.17 4.12
N VAL A 6 13.81 14.40 3.63
CA VAL A 6 12.68 15.01 2.92
C VAL A 6 13.00 15.01 1.44
N VAL A 7 12.07 14.58 0.59
CA VAL A 7 12.23 14.73 -0.87
C VAL A 7 11.91 16.18 -1.23
N SER A 8 12.93 16.91 -1.68
CA SER A 8 12.79 18.33 -2.03
C SER A 8 12.20 18.51 -3.43
N CYS A 9 12.56 17.65 -4.38
CA CYS A 9 11.93 17.63 -5.71
C CYS A 9 12.26 16.34 -6.48
N VAL A 10 11.52 16.13 -7.57
CA VAL A 10 11.80 15.10 -8.57
C VAL A 10 12.11 15.76 -9.91
N GLY A 11 13.28 15.44 -10.46
CA GLY A 11 13.74 15.93 -11.76
C GLY A 11 12.99 15.27 -12.93
N ARG A 12 13.03 15.93 -14.09
CA ARG A 12 12.40 15.43 -15.33
C ARG A 12 12.98 14.12 -15.83
N ASP A 13 14.20 13.78 -15.42
CA ASP A 13 14.87 12.52 -15.72
C ASP A 13 14.62 11.45 -14.64
N GLY A 14 13.66 11.67 -13.74
CA GLY A 14 13.35 10.79 -12.60
C GLY A 14 14.36 10.83 -11.46
N THR A 15 15.33 11.76 -11.47
CA THR A 15 16.24 11.96 -10.34
C THR A 15 15.47 12.45 -9.12
N ILE A 16 15.62 11.77 -8.00
CA ILE A 16 14.98 12.15 -6.73
C ILE A 16 15.99 12.96 -5.93
N TYR A 17 15.66 14.19 -5.56
CA TYR A 17 16.54 15.01 -4.73
C TYR A 17 16.05 14.97 -3.29
N ILE A 18 16.94 14.59 -2.38
CA ILE A 18 16.62 14.43 -0.96
C ILE A 18 17.47 15.36 -0.11
N ILE A 19 16.91 15.82 0.99
CA ILE A 19 17.62 16.59 2.03
C ILE A 19 17.58 15.74 3.30
N PRO A 20 18.73 15.23 3.77
CA PRO A 20 18.79 14.49 5.04
C PRO A 20 18.26 15.35 6.18
N LYS A 21 17.43 14.78 7.08
CA LYS A 21 16.90 15.53 8.23
C LYS A 21 17.98 16.14 9.12
N SER A 22 19.16 15.53 9.17
CA SER A 22 20.31 16.06 9.90
C SER A 22 20.78 17.44 9.42
N PHE A 23 20.45 17.82 8.18
CA PHE A 23 20.88 19.08 7.56
C PHE A 23 19.82 20.19 7.59
N GLU A 24 18.60 19.91 8.04
CA GLU A 24 17.48 20.84 8.00
C GLU A 24 17.76 22.15 8.74
N ILE A 25 18.37 22.06 9.92
CA ILE A 25 18.71 23.23 10.76
C ILE A 25 19.77 24.10 10.07
N GLU A 26 20.80 23.49 9.48
CA GLU A 26 21.87 24.22 8.80
C GLU A 26 21.39 24.87 7.51
N LEU A 27 20.58 24.14 6.72
CA LEU A 27 19.95 24.67 5.53
C LEU A 27 19.05 25.86 5.88
N THR A 28 18.24 25.77 6.94
CA THR A 28 17.36 26.87 7.38
C THR A 28 18.16 28.12 7.75
N LYS A 29 19.29 27.96 8.46
CA LYS A 29 20.20 29.06 8.78
C LYS A 29 20.76 29.71 7.53
N LEU A 30 21.26 28.90 6.58
CA LEU A 30 21.79 29.40 5.32
C LEU A 30 20.71 30.13 4.51
N MET A 31 19.51 29.58 4.39
CA MET A 31 18.41 30.20 3.65
C MET A 31 18.04 31.55 4.26
N THR A 32 18.03 31.67 5.58
CA THR A 32 17.79 32.94 6.31
C THR A 32 18.89 33.96 6.05
N GLU A 33 20.15 33.53 6.09
CA GLU A 33 21.31 34.39 5.81
C GLU A 33 21.29 34.93 4.38
N ILE A 34 21.04 34.04 3.39
CA ILE A 34 20.94 34.43 1.98
C ILE A 34 19.79 35.43 1.78
N GLN A 35 18.62 35.21 2.39
CA GLN A 35 17.50 36.15 2.30
C GLN A 35 17.88 37.54 2.82
N SER A 36 18.63 37.61 3.92
CA SER A 36 19.05 38.88 4.51
C SER A 36 20.11 39.59 3.67
N ASN A 37 21.11 38.86 3.19
CA ASN A 37 22.25 39.42 2.48
C ASN A 37 21.91 39.92 1.07
N PHE A 38 20.90 39.32 0.42
CA PHE A 38 20.49 39.67 -0.94
C PHE A 38 19.19 40.49 -0.97
N LYS A 39 18.68 40.90 0.20
CA LYS A 39 17.47 41.73 0.32
C LYS A 39 17.67 43.08 -0.36
N GLY A 40 16.82 43.39 -1.34
CA GLY A 40 16.78 44.71 -1.98
C GLY A 40 17.84 44.95 -3.05
N LEU A 41 18.54 43.91 -3.51
CA LEU A 41 19.41 44.02 -4.68
C LEU A 41 18.57 44.28 -5.94
N GLY A 42 18.98 45.29 -6.72
CA GLY A 42 18.34 45.72 -7.96
C GLY A 42 18.81 44.92 -9.18
N LEU A 43 18.06 45.00 -10.28
CA LEU A 43 18.35 44.28 -11.53
C LEU A 43 19.82 44.41 -11.94
N LEU A 44 20.45 43.27 -12.20
CA LEU A 44 21.86 43.23 -12.59
C LEU A 44 22.09 43.81 -13.98
N GLU A 45 23.26 44.45 -14.16
CA GLU A 45 23.77 44.79 -15.49
C GLU A 45 23.96 43.50 -16.34
N PRO A 46 23.96 43.62 -17.69
CA PRO A 46 24.13 42.47 -18.57
C PRO A 46 25.39 41.67 -18.23
N TYR A 47 25.22 40.39 -17.89
CA TYR A 47 26.31 39.49 -17.50
C TYR A 47 26.37 38.28 -18.43
N CYS A 48 27.58 37.92 -18.87
CA CYS A 48 27.81 36.77 -19.75
C CYS A 48 28.04 35.48 -18.94
N TRP A 49 26.95 34.77 -18.65
CA TRP A 49 26.95 33.52 -17.90
C TRP A 49 27.63 32.36 -18.63
N LYS A 50 28.31 31.50 -17.87
CA LYS A 50 28.87 30.23 -18.34
C LYS A 50 28.14 29.03 -17.75
N LYS A 51 28.06 27.94 -18.52
CA LYS A 51 27.56 26.66 -18.02
C LYS A 51 28.43 26.19 -16.85
N GLY A 52 27.79 25.82 -15.75
CA GLY A 52 28.42 25.37 -14.50
C GLY A 52 28.76 26.49 -13.52
N GLU A 53 28.55 27.76 -13.89
CA GLU A 53 28.88 28.91 -13.04
C GLU A 53 27.94 29.00 -11.83
N ALA A 54 28.51 29.30 -10.67
CA ALA A 54 27.78 29.49 -9.42
C ALA A 54 27.11 30.86 -9.39
N CYS A 55 25.91 30.91 -8.83
CA CYS A 55 25.15 32.14 -8.70
C CYS A 55 24.31 32.14 -7.42
N VAL A 56 23.81 33.32 -7.06
CA VAL A 56 22.61 33.43 -6.20
C VAL A 56 21.45 33.80 -7.11
N VAL A 57 20.32 33.11 -6.97
CA VAL A 57 19.18 33.21 -7.89
C VAL A 57 17.93 33.58 -7.12
N ARG A 58 17.15 34.52 -7.67
CA ARG A 58 15.80 34.81 -7.19
C ARG A 58 14.81 33.90 -7.90
N GLY A 59 14.20 32.99 -7.14
CA GLY A 59 13.21 32.05 -7.65
C GLY A 59 11.90 32.72 -8.04
N SER A 60 11.04 31.92 -8.67
CA SER A 60 9.68 32.32 -9.04
C SER A 60 8.81 32.70 -7.84
N ASP A 61 9.07 32.07 -6.69
CA ASP A 61 8.53 32.38 -5.36
C ASP A 61 9.08 33.68 -4.73
N THR A 62 9.94 34.39 -5.45
CA THR A 62 10.60 35.65 -5.07
C THR A 62 11.66 35.54 -3.97
N MET A 63 12.00 34.32 -3.55
CA MET A 63 13.01 34.01 -2.54
C MET A 63 14.39 33.78 -3.18
N TRP A 64 15.45 33.94 -2.40
CA TRP A 64 16.83 33.78 -2.87
C TRP A 64 17.41 32.41 -2.57
N TYR A 65 18.10 31.82 -3.54
CA TYR A 65 18.70 30.49 -3.42
C TYR A 65 20.14 30.47 -3.91
N ARG A 66 20.92 29.50 -3.46
CA ARG A 66 22.17 29.17 -4.16
C ARG A 66 21.83 28.42 -5.44
N GLY A 67 22.41 28.90 -6.54
CA GLY A 67 22.15 28.41 -7.87
C GLY A 67 23.42 27.98 -8.60
N LYS A 68 23.23 27.13 -9.61
CA LYS A 68 24.25 26.79 -10.60
C LYS A 68 23.62 26.84 -11.98
N VAL A 69 24.25 27.53 -12.92
CA VAL A 69 23.79 27.58 -14.31
C VAL A 69 24.01 26.21 -14.96
N VAL A 70 22.93 25.56 -15.40
CA VAL A 70 22.96 24.23 -16.03
C VAL A 70 23.02 24.36 -17.55
N GLU A 71 22.23 25.29 -18.10
CA GLU A 71 22.11 25.48 -19.53
C GLU A 71 21.88 26.96 -19.86
N LEU A 72 22.53 27.42 -20.94
CA LEU A 72 22.36 28.77 -21.47
C LEU A 72 21.17 28.79 -22.43
N GLY A 73 20.29 29.77 -22.28
CA GLY A 73 19.25 30.11 -23.25
C GLY A 73 19.36 31.57 -23.65
N GLY A 74 18.53 32.01 -24.61
CA GLY A 74 18.56 33.38 -25.12
C GLY A 74 18.30 34.43 -24.04
N SER A 75 17.04 34.58 -23.61
CA SER A 75 16.65 35.55 -22.57
C SER A 75 16.58 34.95 -21.16
N THR A 76 16.55 33.62 -21.05
CA THR A 76 16.42 32.87 -19.79
C THR A 76 17.49 31.80 -19.71
N LEU A 77 17.90 31.45 -18.50
CA LEU A 77 18.88 30.40 -18.20
C LEU A 77 18.21 29.28 -17.42
N GLN A 78 18.65 28.04 -17.58
CA GLN A 78 18.29 26.98 -16.65
C GLN A 78 19.23 27.01 -15.45
N VAL A 79 18.67 27.17 -14.27
CA VAL A 79 19.42 27.27 -13.01
C VAL A 79 18.95 26.15 -12.09
N GLN A 80 19.90 25.37 -11.59
CA GLN A 80 19.65 24.39 -10.53
C GLN A 80 19.81 25.04 -9.17
N TYR A 81 18.83 24.88 -8.29
CA TYR A 81 18.92 25.29 -6.89
C TYR A 81 19.71 24.22 -6.15
N ILE A 82 20.99 24.47 -5.89
CA ILE A 82 21.92 23.40 -5.49
C ILE A 82 21.57 22.78 -4.13
N ASP A 83 20.77 23.47 -3.31
CA ASP A 83 20.34 23.00 -2.00
C ASP A 83 19.00 22.26 -2.01
N HIS A 84 18.26 22.32 -3.11
CA HIS A 84 16.94 21.68 -3.26
C HIS A 84 16.85 20.76 -4.49
N GLY A 85 17.78 20.84 -5.43
CA GLY A 85 17.83 20.03 -6.65
C GLY A 85 16.99 20.54 -7.81
N CYS A 86 15.97 21.38 -7.54
CA CYS A 86 15.05 21.91 -8.55
C CYS A 86 15.78 22.64 -9.67
N ILE A 87 15.30 22.49 -10.90
CA ILE A 87 15.80 23.24 -12.05
C ILE A 87 14.67 24.12 -12.59
N GLU A 88 14.87 25.44 -12.57
CA GLU A 88 13.94 26.41 -13.14
C GLU A 88 14.56 27.19 -14.30
N ARG A 89 13.70 27.68 -15.19
CA ARG A 89 14.08 28.65 -16.23
C ARG A 89 13.91 30.06 -15.69
N ILE A 90 15.03 30.74 -15.46
CA ILE A 90 15.04 32.04 -14.78
C ILE A 90 15.59 33.13 -15.71
N PRO A 91 14.99 34.34 -15.74
CA PRO A 91 15.56 35.50 -16.44
C PRO A 91 16.93 35.87 -15.90
N GLN A 92 17.85 36.28 -16.79
CA GLN A 92 19.23 36.61 -16.39
C GLN A 92 19.31 37.71 -15.30
N CYS A 93 18.35 38.63 -15.28
CA CYS A 93 18.30 39.72 -14.31
C CYS A 93 17.93 39.30 -12.87
N HIS A 94 17.55 38.03 -12.66
CA HIS A 94 17.29 37.45 -11.34
C HIS A 94 18.49 36.69 -10.77
N LEU A 95 19.58 36.54 -11.52
CA LEU A 95 20.79 35.86 -11.08
C LEU A 95 21.87 36.87 -10.70
N TYR A 96 22.68 36.52 -9.70
CA TYR A 96 23.82 37.31 -9.21
C TYR A 96 25.08 36.46 -9.28
N PRO A 97 26.09 36.86 -10.07
CA PRO A 97 27.35 36.16 -10.12
C PRO A 97 28.07 36.41 -8.80
N THR A 98 28.29 35.34 -8.04
CA THR A 98 28.95 35.45 -6.75
C THR A 98 29.62 34.14 -6.37
N THR A 99 30.74 34.26 -5.69
CA THR A 99 31.44 33.13 -5.05
C THR A 99 31.18 33.07 -3.55
N LEU A 100 30.23 33.87 -3.04
CA LEU A 100 29.78 33.74 -1.67
C LEU A 100 29.21 32.33 -1.45
N TYR A 101 29.51 31.75 -0.29
CA TYR A 101 29.07 30.40 0.11
C TYR A 101 29.63 29.23 -0.71
N THR A 102 30.64 29.43 -1.58
CA THR A 102 31.27 28.30 -2.30
C THR A 102 32.01 27.33 -1.39
N GLY A 103 32.34 27.74 -0.16
CA GLY A 103 32.91 26.86 0.87
C GLY A 103 31.89 25.97 1.59
N ILE A 104 30.58 26.19 1.38
CA ILE A 104 29.52 25.38 1.99
C ILE A 104 29.08 24.33 0.95
N PRO A 105 29.10 23.03 1.24
CA PRO A 105 28.65 22.00 0.31
C PRO A 105 27.13 22.11 0.03
N PRO A 106 26.63 21.57 -1.09
CA PRO A 106 25.20 21.47 -1.35
C PRO A 106 24.49 20.61 -0.29
N PHE A 107 23.29 21.02 0.12
CA PHE A 107 22.52 20.27 1.13
C PHE A 107 21.65 19.14 0.56
N CYS A 108 21.32 19.19 -0.74
CA CYS A 108 20.57 18.12 -1.38
C CYS A 108 21.50 17.02 -1.92
N ILE A 109 21.01 15.79 -1.90
CA ILE A 109 21.69 14.63 -2.47
C ILE A 109 20.85 14.13 -3.66
N PRO A 110 21.41 14.08 -4.88
CA PRO A 110 20.73 13.49 -6.02
C PRO A 110 20.72 11.97 -5.88
N CYS A 111 19.57 11.35 -6.10
CA CYS A 111 19.36 9.92 -5.90
C CYS A 111 18.71 9.27 -7.12
N GLN A 112 18.99 7.98 -7.29
CA GLN A 112 18.33 7.09 -8.23
C GLN A 112 17.86 5.84 -7.52
N LEU A 113 16.77 5.25 -8.01
CA LEU A 113 16.25 4.01 -7.44
C LEU A 113 17.17 2.84 -7.79
N TYR A 114 17.51 2.05 -6.77
CA TYR A 114 18.39 0.90 -6.90
C TYR A 114 17.76 -0.16 -7.81
N LYS A 115 18.50 -0.58 -8.84
CA LYS A 115 18.11 -1.64 -9.77
C LYS A 115 16.73 -1.45 -10.40
N THR A 116 16.35 -0.19 -10.62
CA THR A 116 15.09 0.17 -11.25
C THR A 116 15.34 0.72 -12.64
N VAL A 117 14.80 0.03 -13.65
CA VAL A 117 14.91 0.42 -15.05
C VAL A 117 13.54 0.95 -15.52
N PRO A 118 13.39 2.24 -15.85
CA PRO A 118 12.13 2.75 -16.36
C PRO A 118 11.74 2.11 -17.70
N ILE A 119 10.44 1.96 -17.95
CA ILE A 119 9.95 1.43 -19.23
C ILE A 119 10.39 2.35 -20.37
N GLY A 120 11.00 1.77 -21.40
CA GLY A 120 11.61 2.54 -22.50
C GLY A 120 12.97 3.16 -22.16
N ASN A 121 13.59 2.76 -21.04
CA ASN A 121 14.91 3.21 -20.57
C ASN A 121 15.00 4.71 -20.22
N ILE A 122 13.86 5.41 -20.18
CA ILE A 122 13.74 6.82 -19.78
C ILE A 122 12.45 6.97 -19.00
N TRP A 123 12.48 7.71 -17.88
CA TRP A 123 11.27 8.06 -17.15
C TRP A 123 10.35 8.91 -18.01
N GLN A 124 9.17 8.37 -18.31
CA GLN A 124 8.13 9.05 -19.08
C GLN A 124 7.46 10.12 -18.21
N GLN A 125 6.81 11.11 -18.84
CA GLN A 125 6.27 12.27 -18.12
C GLN A 125 5.20 11.87 -17.11
N ASP A 126 4.31 10.94 -17.46
CA ASP A 126 3.29 10.38 -16.57
C ASP A 126 3.90 9.69 -15.33
N ALA A 127 5.00 8.97 -15.51
CA ALA A 127 5.76 8.38 -14.40
C ALA A 127 6.40 9.45 -13.52
N VAL A 128 6.96 10.51 -14.11
CA VAL A 128 7.57 11.63 -13.37
C VAL A 128 6.50 12.41 -12.60
N ASP A 129 5.35 12.67 -13.21
CA ASP A 129 4.22 13.35 -12.57
C ASP A 129 3.75 12.53 -11.35
N CYS A 130 3.64 11.21 -11.51
CA CYS A 130 3.32 10.31 -10.40
C CYS A 130 4.37 10.36 -9.27
N LEU A 131 5.67 10.37 -9.60
CA LEU A 131 6.72 10.53 -8.60
C LEU A 131 6.63 11.89 -7.89
N GLN A 132 6.33 12.96 -8.62
CA GLN A 132 6.18 14.30 -8.07
C GLN A 132 5.00 14.39 -7.11
N GLU A 133 3.84 13.84 -7.48
CA GLU A 133 2.65 13.80 -6.65
C GLU A 133 2.86 12.98 -5.37
N LEU A 134 3.60 11.86 -5.46
CA LEU A 134 3.80 10.96 -4.32
C LEU A 134 4.86 11.42 -3.33
N LEU A 135 5.85 12.19 -3.78
CA LEU A 135 7.07 12.40 -2.99
C LEU A 135 7.32 13.86 -2.64
N THR A 136 6.80 14.84 -3.37
CA THR A 136 7.23 16.23 -3.18
C THR A 136 6.87 16.72 -1.76
N ASN A 137 7.89 17.13 -1.00
CA ASN A 137 7.80 17.51 0.42
C ASN A 137 7.43 16.39 1.39
N GLU A 138 7.48 15.13 0.95
CA GLU A 138 7.23 13.98 1.81
C GLU A 138 8.49 13.57 2.59
N GLU A 139 8.26 13.11 3.82
CA GLU A 139 9.28 12.48 4.65
C GLU A 139 9.42 11.01 4.26
N VAL A 140 10.66 10.61 3.97
CA VAL A 140 10.97 9.30 3.42
C VAL A 140 12.13 8.67 4.17
N GLU A 141 12.08 7.34 4.26
CA GLU A 141 13.19 6.54 4.75
C GLU A 141 14.07 6.10 3.57
N ILE A 142 15.37 6.35 3.71
CA ILE A 142 16.35 6.11 2.67
C ILE A 142 17.27 4.99 3.10
N HIS A 143 17.31 3.93 2.30
CA HIS A 143 18.24 2.81 2.45
C HIS A 143 19.29 2.92 1.36
N VAL A 144 20.51 3.28 1.73
CA VAL A 144 21.64 3.38 0.79
C VAL A 144 22.09 1.98 0.39
N GLN A 145 22.00 1.70 -0.91
CA GLN A 145 22.43 0.43 -1.51
C GLN A 145 23.84 0.54 -2.08
N GLU A 146 24.09 1.53 -2.94
CA GLU A 146 25.39 1.73 -3.57
C GLU A 146 25.80 3.21 -3.55
N LEU A 147 27.06 3.45 -3.24
CA LEU A 147 27.67 4.78 -3.34
C LEU A 147 28.04 5.07 -4.80
N PRO A 148 27.89 6.31 -5.27
CA PRO A 148 28.29 6.66 -6.62
C PRO A 148 29.82 6.62 -6.77
N ASP A 149 30.31 6.18 -7.93
CA ASP A 149 31.75 6.21 -8.26
C ASP A 149 32.32 7.64 -8.24
N ASN A 150 31.47 8.61 -8.59
CA ASN A 150 31.77 10.03 -8.58
C ASN A 150 31.18 10.68 -7.32
N PRO A 151 31.92 11.50 -6.55
CA PRO A 151 31.39 12.24 -5.39
C PRO A 151 30.17 13.13 -5.70
N TRP A 152 29.99 13.52 -6.97
CA TRP A 152 28.83 14.29 -7.45
C TRP A 152 27.80 13.45 -8.23
N GLY A 153 27.93 12.12 -8.20
CA GLY A 153 27.01 11.20 -8.85
C GLY A 153 25.70 11.00 -8.08
N LYS A 154 24.77 10.26 -8.69
CA LYS A 154 23.49 9.92 -8.06
C LYS A 154 23.69 8.78 -7.07
N LEU A 155 23.23 8.97 -5.84
CA LEU A 155 23.22 7.92 -4.81
C LEU A 155 22.19 6.85 -5.17
N SER A 156 22.57 5.58 -5.14
CA SER A 156 21.70 4.46 -5.46
C SER A 156 20.97 3.99 -4.20
N ILE A 157 19.65 4.14 -4.16
CA ILE A 157 18.86 4.00 -2.93
C ILE A 157 17.64 3.10 -3.12
N SER A 158 17.23 2.44 -2.04
CA SER A 158 15.84 1.99 -1.86
C SER A 158 15.12 3.04 -1.02
N LEU A 159 14.06 3.61 -1.56
CA LEU A 159 13.26 4.65 -0.91
C LEU A 159 11.96 4.05 -0.41
N TYR A 160 11.62 4.38 0.84
CA TYR A 160 10.36 4.02 1.47
C TYR A 160 9.60 5.27 1.90
N PHE A 161 8.34 5.39 1.51
CA PHE A 161 7.46 6.51 1.88
C PHE A 161 6.22 5.94 2.56
N GLY A 162 5.93 6.37 3.79
CA GLY A 162 4.89 5.75 4.61
C GLY A 162 5.06 4.23 4.76
N GLY A 163 6.32 3.74 4.75
CA GLY A 163 6.65 2.31 4.83
C GLY A 163 6.71 1.55 3.49
N MET A 164 6.09 2.07 2.43
CA MET A 164 6.08 1.34 1.16
C MET A 164 7.31 1.62 0.31
N SER A 165 7.81 0.56 -0.35
CA SER A 165 8.86 0.69 -1.36
C SER A 165 8.36 1.42 -2.60
N LEU A 166 9.02 2.54 -2.92
CA LEU A 166 8.74 3.30 -4.14
C LEU A 166 9.02 2.49 -5.41
N THR A 167 10.10 1.71 -5.44
CA THR A 167 10.43 0.85 -6.59
C THR A 167 9.28 -0.13 -6.88
N SER A 168 8.77 -0.81 -5.85
CA SER A 168 7.67 -1.76 -6.01
C SER A 168 6.38 -1.08 -6.49
N PHE A 169 6.11 0.14 -5.99
CA PHE A 169 4.95 0.93 -6.42
C PHE A 169 5.06 1.33 -7.90
N MET A 170 6.20 1.87 -8.32
CA MET A 170 6.40 2.31 -9.71
C MET A 170 6.39 1.13 -10.68
N ALA A 171 6.92 -0.02 -10.27
CA ALA A 171 6.87 -1.25 -11.07
C ALA A 171 5.42 -1.75 -11.24
N TYR A 172 4.62 -1.68 -10.17
CA TYR A 172 3.21 -2.04 -10.21
C TYR A 172 2.39 -1.16 -11.17
N GLN A 173 2.66 0.14 -11.19
CA GLN A 173 2.05 1.08 -12.14
C GLN A 173 2.59 0.91 -13.58
N LYS A 174 3.47 -0.06 -13.82
CA LYS A 174 4.13 -0.34 -15.10
C LYS A 174 4.97 0.84 -15.62
N TYR A 175 5.53 1.64 -14.71
CA TYR A 175 6.47 2.71 -15.07
C TYR A 175 7.92 2.23 -15.11
N CYS A 176 8.25 1.10 -14.45
CA CYS A 176 9.59 0.53 -14.45
C CYS A 176 9.60 -1.00 -14.24
N VAL A 177 10.77 -1.60 -14.43
CA VAL A 177 11.11 -2.98 -14.04
C VAL A 177 12.17 -2.91 -12.94
N ALA A 178 12.04 -3.73 -11.90
CA ALA A 178 13.02 -3.83 -10.82
C ALA A 178 13.79 -5.16 -10.91
N GLU A 179 15.12 -5.14 -10.99
CA GLU A 179 15.94 -6.36 -11.15
C GLU A 179 15.97 -7.23 -9.88
N ASP A 180 15.73 -6.65 -8.70
CA ASP A 180 15.70 -7.38 -7.42
C ASP A 180 14.31 -7.90 -7.01
N CYS A 181 13.29 -7.74 -7.88
CA CYS A 181 12.04 -8.48 -7.73
C CYS A 181 12.27 -9.95 -8.11
N ARG A 182 12.93 -10.72 -7.24
CA ARG A 182 13.08 -12.17 -7.39
C ARG A 182 11.80 -12.97 -7.16
N ASP A 183 10.65 -12.33 -6.97
CA ASP A 183 9.34 -12.99 -6.87
C ASP A 183 8.21 -12.20 -7.59
N ILE A 184 8.49 -11.67 -8.78
CA ILE A 184 7.44 -11.51 -9.78
C ILE A 184 7.78 -12.55 -10.84
N PRO A 185 7.03 -13.67 -10.94
CA PRO A 185 7.23 -14.61 -12.03
C PRO A 185 7.24 -13.82 -13.32
N GLU A 186 8.30 -14.02 -14.07
CA GLU A 186 8.56 -13.57 -15.43
C GLU A 186 7.29 -13.69 -16.29
N LEU A 187 6.38 -12.71 -16.20
CA LEU A 187 5.13 -12.71 -16.97
C LEU A 187 5.41 -12.03 -18.30
N GLU A 188 6.07 -12.82 -19.15
CA GLU A 188 5.96 -12.86 -20.60
C GLU A 188 5.60 -11.51 -21.25
N LEU A 189 6.64 -10.71 -21.45
CA LEU A 189 6.78 -9.94 -22.68
C LEU A 189 6.66 -10.93 -23.86
N LEU A 190 5.47 -11.01 -24.46
CA LEU A 190 5.16 -11.32 -25.87
C LEU A 190 3.79 -12.03 -26.00
N GLY A 191 2.72 -11.26 -26.10
CA GLY A 191 1.39 -11.73 -26.45
C GLY A 191 0.33 -10.83 -25.83
N GLY A 192 -0.69 -10.45 -26.60
CA GLY A 192 -1.66 -9.44 -26.18
C GLY A 192 -2.70 -9.94 -25.17
N ASP A 193 -2.26 -10.50 -24.04
CA ASP A 193 -3.11 -10.81 -22.90
C ASP A 193 -2.60 -10.14 -21.62
N PHE A 194 -3.52 -9.46 -20.92
CA PHE A 194 -3.27 -8.68 -19.72
C PHE A 194 -2.61 -9.51 -18.60
N PRO A 195 -1.70 -8.92 -17.78
CA PRO A 195 -1.08 -9.64 -16.67
C PRO A 195 -2.16 -10.09 -15.68
N ILE A 196 -2.22 -11.39 -15.44
CA ILE A 196 -3.09 -12.00 -14.44
C ILE A 196 -2.56 -11.54 -13.08
N LEU A 197 -3.35 -10.72 -12.37
CA LEU A 197 -3.02 -10.32 -11.01
C LEU A 197 -2.99 -11.58 -10.12
N PRO A 198 -1.99 -11.80 -9.26
CA PRO A 198 -1.93 -13.00 -8.46
C PRO A 198 -3.07 -13.03 -7.45
N SER A 199 -3.54 -14.24 -7.15
CA SER A 199 -4.57 -14.46 -6.13
C SER A 199 -4.08 -14.09 -4.74
N TYR A 200 -5.00 -13.80 -3.84
CA TYR A 200 -4.66 -13.59 -2.44
C TYR A 200 -4.02 -14.82 -1.80
N MET A 201 -3.10 -14.58 -0.88
CA MET A 201 -2.49 -15.61 -0.03
C MET A 201 -3.47 -16.07 1.05
N LEU A 202 -3.52 -17.37 1.32
CA LEU A 202 -4.28 -17.93 2.43
C LEU A 202 -3.47 -17.84 3.74
N PRO A 203 -4.11 -17.59 4.90
CA PRO A 203 -3.40 -17.55 6.17
C PRO A 203 -2.95 -18.96 6.58
N PRO A 204 -1.83 -19.08 7.30
CA PRO A 204 -1.42 -20.36 7.89
C PRO A 204 -2.43 -20.79 8.96
N LEU A 205 -3.02 -21.96 8.77
CA LEU A 205 -3.98 -22.53 9.72
C LEU A 205 -3.24 -23.44 10.75
N PRO A 206 -3.69 -23.45 12.03
CA PRO A 206 -3.15 -24.37 13.03
C PRO A 206 -3.33 -25.85 12.67
N SER A 207 -2.57 -26.73 13.33
CA SER A 207 -2.70 -28.18 13.15
C SER A 207 -4.09 -28.68 13.58
N PRO A 208 -4.62 -29.74 12.95
CA PRO A 208 -5.81 -30.42 13.46
C PRO A 208 -5.64 -30.83 14.92
N GLY A 209 -6.64 -30.53 15.75
CA GLY A 209 -6.64 -30.76 17.19
C GLY A 209 -6.18 -29.59 18.06
N ASP A 210 -5.51 -28.58 17.49
CA ASP A 210 -5.14 -27.38 18.24
C ASP A 210 -6.34 -26.45 18.42
N THR A 211 -6.51 -25.92 19.63
CA THR A 211 -7.51 -24.89 19.93
C THR A 211 -6.86 -23.50 19.86
N PHE A 212 -7.50 -22.58 19.15
CA PHE A 212 -7.02 -21.22 18.93
C PHE A 212 -8.14 -20.18 18.99
N PRO A 213 -7.85 -18.95 19.43
CA PRO A 213 -8.84 -17.89 19.52
C PRO A 213 -9.25 -17.40 18.13
N VAL A 214 -10.56 -17.26 17.92
CA VAL A 214 -11.16 -16.77 16.68
C VAL A 214 -12.29 -15.79 16.95
N ARG A 215 -12.63 -15.02 15.94
CA ARG A 215 -13.89 -14.28 15.87
C ARG A 215 -14.63 -14.68 14.61
N VAL A 216 -15.94 -14.90 14.71
CA VAL A 216 -16.79 -15.08 13.53
C VAL A 216 -17.11 -13.71 12.96
N THR A 217 -16.72 -13.45 11.71
CA THR A 217 -16.92 -12.15 11.05
C THR A 217 -18.09 -12.15 10.07
N HIS A 218 -18.45 -13.32 9.55
CA HIS A 218 -19.60 -13.47 8.66
C HIS A 218 -20.23 -14.86 8.82
N LEU A 219 -21.55 -14.93 8.76
CA LEU A 219 -22.32 -16.17 8.83
C LEU A 219 -23.05 -16.34 7.50
N VAL A 220 -22.82 -17.46 6.81
CA VAL A 220 -23.51 -17.80 5.55
C VAL A 220 -24.76 -18.64 5.87
N SER A 221 -24.59 -19.68 6.69
CA SER A 221 -25.66 -20.53 7.21
C SER A 221 -25.31 -20.93 8.65
N PRO A 222 -26.22 -21.55 9.42
CA PRO A 222 -25.88 -22.03 10.76
C PRO A 222 -24.64 -22.93 10.80
N LYS A 223 -24.37 -23.69 9.72
CA LYS A 223 -23.23 -24.62 9.61
C LYS A 223 -22.01 -24.01 8.90
N GLU A 224 -22.12 -22.82 8.33
CA GLU A 224 -21.09 -22.22 7.47
C GLU A 224 -20.76 -20.79 7.90
N VAL A 225 -19.51 -20.57 8.29
CA VAL A 225 -19.00 -19.33 8.88
C VAL A 225 -17.72 -18.86 8.19
N TYR A 226 -17.43 -17.57 8.32
CA TYR A 226 -16.09 -17.03 8.13
C TYR A 226 -15.49 -16.68 9.49
N ILE A 227 -14.29 -17.17 9.74
CA ILE A 227 -13.53 -16.92 10.96
C ILE A 227 -12.30 -16.07 10.66
N CYS A 228 -12.02 -15.11 11.54
CA CYS A 228 -10.74 -14.41 11.58
C CYS A 228 -9.89 -14.93 12.74
N LEU A 229 -8.65 -15.28 12.42
CA LEU A 229 -7.59 -15.56 13.39
C LEU A 229 -7.13 -14.23 13.98
N ASP A 230 -7.06 -14.11 15.30
CA ASP A 230 -6.48 -12.92 15.93
C ASP A 230 -4.94 -12.95 15.73
N PRO A 231 -4.35 -12.04 14.94
CA PRO A 231 -2.90 -12.04 14.70
C PRO A 231 -2.11 -11.73 15.99
N SER A 232 -2.69 -10.92 16.87
CA SER A 232 -1.99 -10.37 18.05
C SER A 232 -1.67 -11.41 19.13
N LYS A 233 -2.40 -12.55 19.14
CA LYS A 233 -2.19 -13.63 20.12
C LYS A 233 -1.46 -14.86 19.55
N ASN A 234 -1.41 -15.03 18.23
CA ASN A 234 -0.76 -16.18 17.60
C ASN A 234 0.78 -16.04 17.52
N LEU A 235 1.31 -14.81 17.62
CA LEU A 235 2.76 -14.55 17.67
C LEU A 235 3.47 -15.14 18.90
N MET A 236 2.75 -15.42 19.99
CA MET A 236 3.36 -15.98 21.22
C MET A 236 3.68 -17.48 21.15
N LYS A 237 3.20 -18.23 20.15
CA LYS A 237 3.47 -19.68 20.04
C LYS A 237 4.57 -20.07 19.07
N GLN A 238 5.13 -19.13 18.29
CA GLN A 238 6.19 -19.42 17.31
C GLN A 238 7.59 -18.92 17.72
N SER A 239 7.73 -18.21 18.84
CA SER A 239 9.04 -17.75 19.33
C SER A 239 9.62 -18.67 20.41
N THR A 240 9.91 -19.91 20.04
CA THR A 240 11.02 -20.66 20.65
C THR A 240 12.00 -21.05 19.56
N THR A 241 12.72 -20.07 19.06
CA THR A 241 14.09 -20.24 18.54
C THR A 241 14.77 -18.90 18.71
N GLU A 242 15.71 -18.85 19.65
CA GLU A 242 16.51 -17.68 19.94
C GLU A 242 17.36 -17.33 18.72
N GLY A 243 17.29 -16.08 18.26
CA GLY A 243 18.26 -15.52 17.33
C GLY A 243 17.65 -14.70 16.21
N ASP A 244 17.91 -13.40 16.31
CA ASP A 244 18.15 -12.47 15.21
C ASP A 244 17.05 -11.46 14.79
N ALA A 245 17.50 -10.21 14.77
CA ALA A 245 17.02 -9.03 14.05
C ALA A 245 15.58 -8.51 14.22
N ASN A 246 15.50 -7.39 14.94
CA ASN A 246 14.62 -6.24 14.74
C ASN A 246 14.01 -6.13 13.32
N CYS A 247 12.73 -6.45 13.18
CA CYS A 247 11.96 -6.24 11.95
C CYS A 247 10.71 -5.42 12.30
N ASP A 248 10.68 -4.15 11.86
CA ASP A 248 9.46 -3.35 11.79
C ASP A 248 8.53 -4.00 10.77
N SER A 249 7.76 -4.99 11.20
CA SER A 249 6.77 -5.65 10.37
C SER A 249 5.53 -4.76 10.28
N GLU A 250 5.46 -3.92 9.24
CA GLU A 250 4.25 -3.16 8.87
C GLU A 250 2.98 -4.01 8.92
N SER A 251 1.98 -3.52 9.65
CA SER A 251 0.69 -4.17 9.76
C SER A 251 -0.19 -3.93 8.52
N LEU A 252 -1.08 -4.87 8.22
CA LEU A 252 -2.09 -4.70 7.16
C LEU A 252 -2.95 -3.44 7.41
N ASP A 253 -3.25 -3.13 8.67
CA ASP A 253 -4.06 -1.98 9.05
C ASP A 253 -3.40 -0.64 8.67
N GLU A 254 -2.06 -0.55 8.79
CA GLU A 254 -1.30 0.64 8.36
C GLU A 254 -1.28 0.78 6.84
N ALA A 255 -1.08 -0.33 6.12
CA ALA A 255 -1.12 -0.35 4.66
C ALA A 255 -2.50 0.06 4.12
N LEU A 256 -3.58 -0.41 4.75
CA LEU A 256 -4.95 -0.05 4.39
C LEU A 256 -5.28 1.42 4.73
N LYS A 257 -4.81 1.93 5.86
CA LYS A 257 -4.97 3.36 6.21
C LYS A 257 -4.33 4.27 5.16
N TRP A 258 -3.16 3.89 4.65
CA TRP A 258 -2.54 4.64 3.56
C TRP A 258 -3.32 4.52 2.25
N CYS A 259 -3.73 3.30 1.86
CA CYS A 259 -4.51 3.11 0.64
C CYS A 259 -5.80 3.95 0.64
N ASN A 260 -6.43 4.10 1.80
CA ASN A 260 -7.60 4.95 1.97
C ASN A 260 -7.31 6.45 1.81
N LYS A 261 -6.09 6.91 2.16
CA LYS A 261 -5.68 8.32 1.97
C LYS A 261 -5.33 8.63 0.51
N SER A 262 -4.77 7.67 -0.21
CA SER A 262 -4.25 7.86 -1.58
C SER A 262 -5.11 7.17 -2.63
N VAL A 263 -6.40 6.92 -2.32
CA VAL A 263 -7.26 6.08 -3.16
C VAL A 263 -7.50 6.64 -4.56
N GLU A 264 -7.43 7.97 -4.70
CA GLU A 264 -7.56 8.67 -5.97
C GLU A 264 -6.46 8.28 -6.98
N CYS A 265 -5.28 7.88 -6.49
CA CYS A 265 -4.15 7.43 -7.30
C CYS A 265 -4.33 6.01 -7.88
N PHE A 266 -5.32 5.24 -7.43
CA PHE A 266 -5.56 3.89 -7.95
C PHE A 266 -6.58 3.90 -9.08
N PRO A 267 -6.28 3.35 -10.26
CA PRO A 267 -7.21 3.35 -11.38
C PRO A 267 -8.46 2.53 -11.07
N LEU A 268 -9.58 2.92 -11.69
CA LEU A 268 -10.82 2.13 -11.67
C LEU A 268 -10.62 0.79 -12.37
N LEU A 269 -11.34 -0.25 -11.93
CA LEU A 269 -11.35 -1.53 -12.66
C LEU A 269 -12.09 -1.38 -13.99
N THR A 270 -11.45 -1.83 -15.06
CA THR A 270 -12.03 -1.88 -16.41
C THR A 270 -12.35 -3.31 -16.87
N HIS A 271 -11.85 -4.31 -16.13
CA HIS A 271 -12.01 -5.73 -16.43
C HIS A 271 -12.53 -6.47 -15.19
N PHE A 272 -13.49 -7.37 -15.40
CA PHE A 272 -14.23 -8.02 -14.31
C PHE A 272 -14.12 -9.54 -14.42
N ARG A 273 -12.93 -10.07 -14.16
CA ARG A 273 -12.70 -11.52 -14.15
C ARG A 273 -13.01 -12.08 -12.76
N THR A 274 -13.69 -13.23 -12.71
CA THR A 274 -13.90 -13.98 -11.46
C THR A 274 -12.58 -14.26 -10.75
N GLU A 275 -12.58 -14.18 -9.42
CA GLU A 275 -11.43 -14.27 -8.51
C GLU A 275 -10.41 -13.12 -8.60
N MET A 276 -10.64 -12.10 -9.44
CA MET A 276 -9.70 -10.99 -9.55
C MET A 276 -9.65 -10.14 -8.26
N PRO A 277 -8.45 -9.91 -7.67
CA PRO A 277 -8.30 -9.02 -6.53
C PRO A 277 -8.61 -7.55 -6.87
N CYS A 278 -9.23 -6.83 -5.95
CA CYS A 278 -9.58 -5.42 -6.08
C CYS A 278 -9.72 -4.72 -4.73
N LEU A 279 -9.78 -3.39 -4.77
CA LEU A 279 -10.24 -2.55 -3.67
C LEU A 279 -11.70 -2.15 -3.91
N VAL A 280 -12.49 -2.18 -2.84
CA VAL A 280 -13.93 -1.85 -2.89
C VAL A 280 -14.29 -0.86 -1.81
N GLU A 281 -14.98 0.22 -2.20
CA GLU A 281 -15.57 1.18 -1.27
C GLU A 281 -16.78 0.57 -0.56
N TYR A 282 -16.75 0.58 0.78
CA TYR A 282 -17.86 0.13 1.62
C TYR A 282 -18.75 1.30 2.07
N GLN A 283 -19.79 1.01 2.85
CA GLN A 283 -20.79 2.01 3.25
C GLN A 283 -20.26 3.11 4.18
N ASP A 284 -19.13 2.86 4.84
CA ASP A 284 -18.42 3.82 5.68
C ASP A 284 -17.50 4.78 4.89
N GLY A 285 -17.45 4.63 3.57
CA GLY A 285 -16.57 5.40 2.68
C GLY A 285 -15.11 4.94 2.68
N LEU A 286 -14.80 3.84 3.38
CA LEU A 286 -13.47 3.24 3.37
C LEU A 286 -13.37 2.14 2.31
N TRP A 287 -12.14 1.93 1.83
CA TRP A 287 -11.77 0.97 0.82
C TRP A 287 -11.12 -0.25 1.45
N TYR A 288 -11.61 -1.42 1.05
CA TYR A 288 -11.22 -2.70 1.63
C TYR A 288 -10.78 -3.68 0.54
N ARG A 289 -9.94 -4.67 0.91
CA ARG A 289 -9.54 -5.74 -0.01
C ARG A 289 -10.71 -6.65 -0.29
N ALA A 290 -10.94 -6.91 -1.57
CA ALA A 290 -11.96 -7.83 -2.03
C ALA A 290 -11.50 -8.62 -3.25
N LYS A 291 -12.28 -9.62 -3.63
CA LYS A 291 -12.18 -10.28 -4.93
C LYS A 291 -13.52 -10.26 -5.65
N LEU A 292 -13.47 -10.22 -6.98
CA LEU A 292 -14.67 -10.31 -7.82
C LEU A 292 -15.16 -11.75 -7.87
N LEU A 293 -16.47 -11.96 -7.83
CA LEU A 293 -17.09 -13.29 -7.98
C LEU A 293 -17.84 -13.40 -9.31
N SER A 294 -18.88 -12.60 -9.49
CA SER A 294 -19.79 -12.66 -10.64
C SER A 294 -20.36 -11.28 -10.96
N VAL A 295 -20.81 -11.11 -12.21
CA VAL A 295 -21.64 -9.96 -12.60
C VAL A 295 -23.10 -10.32 -12.33
N GLU A 296 -23.77 -9.57 -11.47
CA GLU A 296 -25.16 -9.82 -11.05
C GLU A 296 -26.16 -9.04 -11.91
N GLU A 297 -25.80 -7.81 -12.29
CA GLU A 297 -26.62 -6.94 -13.14
C GLU A 297 -25.75 -6.36 -14.26
N TYR A 298 -26.32 -6.16 -15.45
CA TYR A 298 -25.60 -5.67 -16.63
C TYR A 298 -25.93 -4.23 -17.01
N ASP A 299 -27.02 -3.64 -16.48
CA ASP A 299 -27.46 -2.28 -16.79
C ASP A 299 -28.17 -1.59 -15.60
N PRO A 300 -27.47 -0.75 -14.82
CA PRO A 300 -26.02 -0.56 -14.84
C PRO A 300 -25.28 -1.80 -14.35
N VAL A 301 -24.03 -1.99 -14.79
CA VAL A 301 -23.22 -3.14 -14.38
C VAL A 301 -23.00 -3.14 -12.86
N LYS A 302 -23.41 -4.22 -12.20
CA LYS A 302 -23.12 -4.46 -10.78
C LYS A 302 -22.47 -5.81 -10.58
N ILE A 303 -21.50 -5.85 -9.68
CA ILE A 303 -20.61 -6.98 -9.51
C ILE A 303 -20.71 -7.46 -8.06
N LEU A 304 -20.92 -8.76 -7.90
CA LEU A 304 -20.79 -9.44 -6.63
C LEU A 304 -19.31 -9.56 -6.28
N VAL A 305 -18.96 -9.00 -5.13
CA VAL A 305 -17.61 -9.06 -4.57
C VAL A 305 -17.63 -9.75 -3.22
N GLN A 306 -16.50 -10.32 -2.84
CA GLN A 306 -16.25 -10.83 -1.49
C GLN A 306 -15.13 -10.04 -0.83
N PHE A 307 -15.40 -9.47 0.34
CA PHE A 307 -14.40 -8.82 1.18
C PHE A 307 -13.53 -9.89 1.84
N VAL A 308 -12.29 -10.03 1.40
CA VAL A 308 -11.44 -11.17 1.78
C VAL A 308 -10.98 -11.14 3.24
N ASP A 309 -11.04 -9.98 3.88
CA ASP A 309 -10.66 -9.80 5.27
C ASP A 309 -11.82 -9.97 6.26
N TYR A 310 -13.05 -10.04 5.76
CA TYR A 310 -14.27 -10.15 6.57
C TYR A 310 -15.13 -11.36 6.20
N GLY A 311 -15.00 -11.87 4.97
CA GLY A 311 -15.81 -12.96 4.44
C GLY A 311 -17.18 -12.53 3.91
N SER A 312 -17.58 -11.27 4.13
CA SER A 312 -18.84 -10.71 3.69
C SER A 312 -18.90 -10.49 2.18
N PHE A 313 -20.11 -10.46 1.66
CA PHE A 313 -20.38 -10.25 0.24
C PHE A 313 -21.16 -8.97 0.01
N SER A 314 -20.95 -8.33 -1.13
CA SER A 314 -21.74 -7.17 -1.53
C SER A 314 -21.85 -7.06 -3.05
N VAL A 315 -22.96 -6.48 -3.51
CA VAL A 315 -23.17 -6.16 -4.93
C VAL A 315 -22.91 -4.67 -5.10
N VAL A 316 -21.86 -4.32 -5.83
CA VAL A 316 -21.40 -2.93 -5.97
C VAL A 316 -21.35 -2.48 -7.44
N PRO A 317 -21.61 -1.20 -7.73
CA PRO A 317 -21.38 -0.65 -9.07
C PRO A 317 -19.88 -0.57 -9.37
N THR A 318 -19.54 -0.55 -10.66
CA THR A 318 -18.15 -0.47 -11.14
C THR A 318 -17.41 0.78 -10.66
N SER A 319 -18.13 1.87 -10.36
CA SER A 319 -17.56 3.11 -9.81
C SER A 319 -16.93 2.95 -8.42
N ARG A 320 -17.28 1.87 -7.70
CA ARG A 320 -16.74 1.54 -6.37
C ARG A 320 -15.61 0.51 -6.41
N LEU A 321 -15.10 0.19 -7.60
CA LEU A 321 -14.04 -0.80 -7.79
C LEU A 321 -12.76 -0.11 -8.26
N ARG A 322 -11.65 -0.33 -7.53
CA ARG A 322 -10.32 0.15 -7.90
C ARG A 322 -9.30 -0.96 -7.87
N HIS A 323 -8.24 -0.78 -8.66
CA HIS A 323 -7.13 -1.72 -8.71
C HIS A 323 -6.47 -1.81 -7.34
N ILE A 324 -6.16 -3.03 -6.89
CA ILE A 324 -5.47 -3.25 -5.62
C ILE A 324 -3.94 -3.23 -5.82
N PRO A 325 -3.21 -2.37 -5.11
CA PRO A 325 -1.75 -2.40 -5.11
C PRO A 325 -1.18 -3.77 -4.75
N TYR A 326 -0.18 -4.24 -5.49
CA TYR A 326 0.43 -5.56 -5.27
C TYR A 326 1.02 -5.73 -3.86
N HIS A 327 1.52 -4.65 -3.25
CA HIS A 327 2.05 -4.72 -1.88
C HIS A 327 0.98 -5.12 -0.85
N LEU A 328 -0.32 -4.94 -1.14
CA LEU A 328 -1.40 -5.43 -0.31
C LEU A 328 -1.66 -6.93 -0.51
N LEU A 329 -1.23 -7.52 -1.62
CA LEU A 329 -1.38 -8.96 -1.89
C LEU A 329 -0.38 -9.81 -1.10
N LYS A 330 0.71 -9.21 -0.58
CA LYS A 330 1.67 -9.88 0.32
C LYS A 330 1.04 -10.32 1.64
N TYR A 331 -0.03 -9.63 2.06
CA TYR A 331 -0.73 -9.96 3.30
C TYR A 331 -1.74 -11.08 3.03
N PRO A 332 -1.75 -12.16 3.83
CA PRO A 332 -2.79 -13.17 3.74
C PRO A 332 -4.19 -12.59 3.96
N VAL A 333 -5.22 -13.24 3.40
CA VAL A 333 -6.61 -12.92 3.72
C VAL A 333 -6.87 -13.15 5.20
N GLN A 334 -7.63 -12.26 5.84
CA GLN A 334 -7.89 -12.42 7.28
C GLN A 334 -9.07 -13.36 7.57
N ALA A 335 -10.05 -13.47 6.66
CA ALA A 335 -11.23 -14.30 6.86
C ALA A 335 -11.12 -15.64 6.13
N VAL A 336 -11.28 -16.73 6.88
CA VAL A 336 -11.25 -18.10 6.37
C VAL A 336 -12.65 -18.70 6.45
N ARG A 337 -13.14 -19.21 5.32
CA ARG A 337 -14.39 -19.96 5.24
C ARG A 337 -14.22 -21.30 5.96
N ALA A 338 -15.13 -21.62 6.88
CA ALA A 338 -15.11 -22.86 7.64
C ALA A 338 -16.52 -23.46 7.83
N LEU A 339 -16.60 -24.78 7.84
CA LEU A 339 -17.78 -25.54 8.21
C LEU A 339 -17.74 -25.94 9.68
N LEU A 340 -18.89 -25.85 10.34
CA LEU A 340 -19.02 -26.29 11.73
C LEU A 340 -19.42 -27.75 11.81
N ALA A 341 -18.75 -28.51 12.68
CA ALA A 341 -19.00 -29.92 12.90
C ALA A 341 -19.94 -30.18 14.09
N GLY A 342 -20.47 -31.42 14.14
CA GLY A 342 -21.18 -31.97 15.30
C GLY A 342 -22.70 -31.80 15.28
N PHE A 343 -23.26 -31.11 14.28
CA PHE A 343 -24.70 -30.90 14.18
C PHE A 343 -25.17 -30.79 12.72
N LYS A 344 -26.47 -31.01 12.54
CA LYS A 344 -27.18 -30.96 11.26
C LYS A 344 -28.53 -30.25 11.45
N PRO A 345 -29.19 -29.84 10.37
CA PRO A 345 -30.51 -29.22 10.46
C PRO A 345 -31.50 -30.16 11.17
N ALA A 346 -32.37 -29.61 12.01
CA ALA A 346 -33.35 -30.40 12.74
C ALA A 346 -34.32 -31.11 11.79
N LEU A 347 -34.49 -32.42 11.97
CA LEU A 347 -35.39 -33.27 11.17
C LEU A 347 -36.85 -32.79 11.25
N TYR A 348 -37.24 -32.24 12.40
CA TYR A 348 -38.61 -31.76 12.68
C TYR A 348 -38.62 -30.31 13.15
N ASP A 349 -38.19 -29.41 12.28
CA ASP A 349 -38.30 -27.97 12.53
C ASP A 349 -39.69 -27.44 12.11
N LYS A 350 -40.46 -26.94 13.08
CA LYS A 350 -41.83 -26.40 12.88
C LYS A 350 -41.84 -25.04 12.17
N ASN A 351 -40.70 -24.40 12.00
CA ASN A 351 -40.61 -23.09 11.36
C ASN A 351 -40.84 -23.20 9.85
N VAL A 352 -41.70 -22.30 9.33
CA VAL A 352 -42.08 -22.30 7.91
C VAL A 352 -41.09 -21.51 7.05
N LYS A 353 -40.42 -20.51 7.64
CA LYS A 353 -39.48 -19.64 6.91
C LYS A 353 -38.12 -20.32 6.79
N ARG A 354 -37.71 -20.60 5.56
CA ARG A 354 -36.43 -21.23 5.23
C ARG A 354 -35.45 -20.25 4.62
N ILE A 355 -34.16 -20.50 4.77
CA ILE A 355 -33.11 -19.72 4.11
C ILE A 355 -33.18 -20.03 2.60
N PRO A 356 -33.37 -19.05 1.71
CA PRO A 356 -33.61 -19.32 0.29
C PRO A 356 -32.52 -20.14 -0.42
N TYR A 357 -31.27 -19.96 -0.02
CA TYR A 357 -30.09 -20.62 -0.58
C TYR A 357 -29.61 -21.84 0.25
N SER A 358 -30.26 -22.13 1.38
CA SER A 358 -29.95 -23.25 2.27
C SER A 358 -31.24 -23.72 2.96
N PRO A 359 -32.20 -24.26 2.18
CA PRO A 359 -33.58 -24.49 2.62
C PRO A 359 -33.72 -25.54 3.72
N GLU A 360 -32.68 -26.32 3.97
CA GLU A 360 -32.59 -27.25 5.10
C GLU A 360 -32.60 -26.52 6.46
N TRP A 361 -32.16 -25.26 6.53
CA TRP A 361 -32.17 -24.46 7.75
C TRP A 361 -33.35 -23.49 7.79
N SER A 362 -33.93 -23.29 8.98
CA SER A 362 -34.86 -22.18 9.22
C SER A 362 -34.12 -20.86 9.36
N VAL A 363 -34.84 -19.78 9.08
CA VAL A 363 -34.36 -18.42 9.35
C VAL A 363 -34.14 -18.23 10.85
N GLU A 364 -34.97 -18.84 11.69
CA GLU A 364 -34.83 -18.86 13.15
C GLU A 364 -33.53 -19.52 13.61
N ALA A 365 -33.11 -20.64 13.00
CA ALA A 365 -31.82 -21.26 13.28
C ALA A 365 -30.63 -20.33 12.94
N LEU A 366 -30.73 -19.56 11.84
CA LEU A 366 -29.73 -18.59 11.46
C LEU A 366 -29.60 -17.48 12.51
N TRP A 367 -30.70 -16.87 12.94
CA TRP A 367 -30.70 -15.83 13.96
C TRP A 367 -30.15 -16.32 15.30
N ALA A 368 -30.58 -17.51 15.74
CA ALA A 368 -30.06 -18.12 16.97
C ALA A 368 -28.54 -18.31 16.89
N MET A 369 -28.03 -18.76 15.73
CA MET A 369 -26.59 -18.88 15.52
C MET A 369 -25.88 -17.52 15.52
N MET A 370 -26.46 -16.49 14.89
CA MET A 370 -25.92 -15.12 14.93
C MET A 370 -25.78 -14.62 16.36
N GLU A 371 -26.81 -14.76 17.20
CA GLU A 371 -26.76 -14.38 18.62
C GLU A 371 -25.70 -15.17 19.41
N CYS A 372 -25.46 -16.42 19.01
CA CYS A 372 -24.44 -17.25 19.62
C CYS A 372 -23.01 -16.78 19.31
N VAL A 373 -22.77 -16.11 18.17
CA VAL A 373 -21.40 -15.75 17.72
C VAL A 373 -21.10 -14.26 17.68
N GLU A 374 -22.11 -13.40 17.51
CA GLU A 374 -21.91 -11.97 17.25
C GLU A 374 -21.25 -11.25 18.43
N GLY A 375 -20.20 -10.48 18.13
CA GLY A 375 -19.46 -9.69 19.11
C GLY A 375 -18.67 -10.49 20.15
N LYS A 376 -18.65 -11.82 20.06
CA LYS A 376 -17.97 -12.70 21.02
C LYS A 376 -16.58 -13.10 20.54
N GLN A 377 -15.67 -13.21 21.49
CA GLN A 377 -14.40 -13.90 21.28
C GLN A 377 -14.65 -15.39 21.52
N LEU A 378 -14.35 -16.22 20.53
CA LEU A 378 -14.59 -17.67 20.60
C LEU A 378 -13.26 -18.41 20.45
N SER A 379 -13.29 -19.71 20.67
CA SER A 379 -12.19 -20.61 20.35
C SER A 379 -12.61 -21.61 19.30
N ALA A 380 -11.74 -21.93 18.36
CA ALA A 380 -11.98 -22.97 17.36
C ALA A 380 -10.92 -24.08 17.47
N SER A 381 -11.31 -25.31 17.16
CA SER A 381 -10.39 -26.42 16.91
C SER A 381 -10.60 -26.97 15.50
N ILE A 382 -9.51 -27.20 14.77
CA ILE A 382 -9.58 -27.75 13.41
C ILE A 382 -9.75 -29.26 13.47
N LEU A 383 -10.72 -29.77 12.73
CA LEU A 383 -10.97 -31.20 12.56
C LEU A 383 -10.47 -31.70 11.20
N ALA A 384 -10.66 -30.92 10.16
CA ALA A 384 -10.19 -31.23 8.80
C ALA A 384 -9.77 -29.96 8.07
N LEU A 385 -8.73 -30.07 7.24
CA LEU A 385 -8.24 -28.98 6.38
C LEU A 385 -8.64 -29.16 4.91
N SER A 386 -9.14 -30.35 4.52
CA SER A 386 -9.51 -30.69 3.15
C SER A 386 -10.65 -31.73 3.17
N PRO A 387 -11.66 -31.66 2.27
CA PRO A 387 -11.79 -30.75 1.12
C PRO A 387 -12.17 -29.30 1.49
N GLU A 388 -12.84 -29.10 2.62
CA GLU A 388 -13.15 -27.78 3.20
C GLU A 388 -12.64 -27.74 4.65
N VAL A 389 -12.34 -26.55 5.16
CA VAL A 389 -11.89 -26.38 6.54
C VAL A 389 -13.07 -26.65 7.47
N THR A 390 -12.97 -27.70 8.28
CA THR A 390 -14.03 -28.08 9.24
C THR A 390 -13.53 -27.85 10.65
N ILE A 391 -14.32 -27.16 11.47
CA ILE A 391 -13.96 -26.76 12.83
C ILE A 391 -15.06 -27.09 13.84
N SER A 392 -14.65 -27.22 15.10
CA SER A 392 -15.55 -27.10 16.25
C SER A 392 -15.37 -25.71 16.87
N LEU A 393 -16.48 -25.07 17.23
CA LEU A 393 -16.49 -23.72 17.79
C LEU A 393 -16.96 -23.76 19.25
N TYR A 394 -16.21 -23.09 20.14
CA TYR A 394 -16.39 -23.13 21.58
C TYR A 394 -16.57 -21.72 22.16
N GLU A 395 -17.45 -21.60 23.15
CA GLU A 395 -17.52 -20.45 24.05
C GLU A 395 -16.42 -20.52 25.14
N ASP A 396 -16.28 -19.46 25.94
CA ASP A 396 -15.22 -19.32 26.97
C ASP A 396 -15.23 -20.43 28.04
N ASP A 397 -16.38 -21.07 28.25
CA ASP A 397 -16.59 -22.19 29.18
C ASP A 397 -16.30 -23.57 28.56
N GLN A 398 -15.73 -23.61 27.35
CA GLN A 398 -15.49 -24.80 26.53
C GLN A 398 -16.76 -25.51 26.06
N ASN A 399 -17.94 -24.88 26.16
CA ASN A 399 -19.15 -25.43 25.57
C ASN A 399 -19.18 -25.20 24.06
N LEU A 400 -19.63 -26.22 23.33
CA LEU A 400 -19.81 -26.14 21.88
C LEU A 400 -20.95 -25.17 21.56
N VAL A 401 -20.67 -24.19 20.70
CA VAL A 401 -21.62 -23.13 20.34
C VAL A 401 -22.94 -23.70 19.79
N HIS A 402 -22.86 -24.77 19.01
CA HIS A 402 -24.04 -25.38 18.37
C HIS A 402 -24.98 -26.09 19.35
N LEU A 403 -24.57 -26.37 20.60
CA LEU A 403 -25.44 -27.03 21.59
C LEU A 403 -26.69 -26.20 21.90
N LYS A 404 -26.57 -24.86 21.90
CA LYS A 404 -27.73 -23.96 22.08
C LYS A 404 -28.79 -24.14 21.00
N LEU A 405 -28.37 -24.35 19.75
CA LEU A 405 -29.31 -24.62 18.65
C LEU A 405 -30.03 -25.96 18.85
N ILE A 406 -29.34 -26.97 19.40
CA ILE A 406 -29.94 -28.27 19.70
C ILE A 406 -30.94 -28.17 20.85
N GLU A 407 -30.59 -27.45 21.92
CA GLU A 407 -31.49 -27.18 23.06
C GLU A 407 -32.76 -26.44 22.63
N MET A 408 -32.65 -25.55 21.64
CA MET A 408 -33.79 -24.83 21.05
C MET A 408 -34.58 -25.68 20.03
N GLY A 409 -34.13 -26.90 19.71
CA GLY A 409 -34.75 -27.76 18.70
C GLY A 409 -34.60 -27.24 17.27
N LEU A 410 -33.59 -26.41 17.02
CA LEU A 410 -33.27 -25.81 15.72
C LEU A 410 -32.19 -26.61 14.96
N ALA A 411 -31.50 -27.53 15.64
CA ALA A 411 -30.53 -28.46 15.09
C ALA A 411 -30.62 -29.84 15.78
N ASP A 412 -30.16 -30.87 15.09
CA ASP A 412 -29.93 -32.21 15.67
C ASP A 412 -28.43 -32.50 15.73
N LEU A 413 -28.00 -33.40 16.63
CA LEU A 413 -26.64 -33.92 16.64
C LEU A 413 -26.34 -34.70 15.34
N ASP A 414 -25.16 -34.47 14.79
CA ASP A 414 -24.62 -35.26 13.69
C ASP A 414 -23.86 -36.44 14.31
N GLU A 415 -24.41 -37.66 14.15
CA GLU A 415 -23.87 -38.91 14.74
C GLU A 415 -22.57 -39.37 14.08
#